data_AF-Q92QU8-F1
#
_entry.id   AF-Q92QU8-F1
#
_cell.length_a   1.000
_cell.length_b   1.000
_cell.length_c   1.000
_cell.angle_alpha   90.00
_cell.angle_beta   90.00
_cell.angle_gamma   90.00
#
_symmetry.space_group_name_H-M   'P 1'
#
loop_
_entity.id
_entity.type
_entity.pdbx_description
1 polymer ?
#
loop_
_entity_poly.entity_id
_entity_poly.type
_entity_poly.pdbx_seq_one_letter_code
_entity_poly.pdbx_strand_id
1 'polypeptide(L)'
;MLHDSVHVPKPSLTEVLFAWFLRLVGASCFWFALSYWAMLIGFSHNGAGRFDLLSPEWRAAATALAVVYPVAAIGLWLLVSWGPVVWVVAAATEIAMDKFYPGILGHRPLLIVLHGSVAVTFVLFRAALLYQRLRQVRKVRVDSP
;
A
#
# COMPACT_ATOMS: atom_id res chain seq x y z
N MET A 1 15.43 37.84 26.39
CA MET A 1 15.27 36.44 25.94
C MET A 1 14.54 36.48 24.61
N LEU A 2 15.30 36.46 23.52
CA LEU A 2 14.72 36.45 22.17
C LEU A 2 14.12 35.06 21.94
N HIS A 3 12.86 35.03 21.49
CA HIS A 3 12.25 33.81 20.99
C HIS A 3 13.05 33.36 19.75
N ASP A 4 13.95 32.40 19.93
CA ASP A 4 14.47 31.60 18.82
C ASP A 4 13.28 30.88 18.21
N SER A 5 12.75 31.45 17.14
CA SER A 5 11.66 30.86 16.38
C SER A 5 12.23 29.62 15.72
N VAL A 6 11.82 28.44 16.20
CA VAL A 6 12.18 27.15 15.60
C VAL A 6 11.68 27.17 14.15
N HIS A 7 12.59 27.43 13.22
CA HIS A 7 12.30 27.32 11.79
C HIS A 7 12.18 25.83 11.45
N VAL A 8 10.97 25.29 11.56
CA VAL A 8 10.65 23.96 11.05
C VAL A 8 10.84 24.01 9.53
N PRO A 9 11.76 23.21 8.95
CA PRO A 9 11.95 23.18 7.51
C PRO A 9 10.64 22.82 6.81
N LYS A 10 10.25 23.59 5.79
CA LYS A 10 9.05 23.26 4.99
C LYS A 10 9.27 21.92 4.28
N PRO A 11 8.24 21.05 4.23
CA PRO A 11 8.35 19.78 3.53
C PRO A 11 8.61 20.03 2.04
N SER A 12 9.47 19.22 1.45
CA SER A 12 9.75 19.24 0.02
C SER A 12 8.54 18.78 -0.79
N LEU A 13 8.45 19.21 -2.05
CA LEU A 13 7.39 18.74 -2.97
C LEU A 13 7.38 17.21 -3.07
N THR A 14 8.55 16.56 -3.07
CA THR A 14 8.66 15.10 -3.13
C THR A 14 8.06 14.43 -1.90
N GLU A 15 8.24 14.99 -0.70
CA GLU A 15 7.62 14.48 0.53
C GLU A 15 6.09 14.62 0.48
N VAL A 16 5.59 15.77 0.00
CA VAL A 16 4.15 16.01 -0.14
C VAL A 16 3.53 15.05 -1.15
N LEU A 17 4.14 14.88 -2.33
CA LEU A 17 3.68 13.96 -3.36
C LEU A 17 3.74 12.51 -2.90
N PHE A 18 4.80 12.12 -2.19
CA PHE A 18 4.91 10.78 -1.64
C PHE A 18 3.83 10.48 -0.60
N ALA A 19 3.51 11.45 0.28
CA ALA A 19 2.43 11.31 1.25
C ALA A 19 1.05 11.14 0.56
N TRP A 20 0.78 11.92 -0.48
CA TRP A 20 -0.44 11.76 -1.27
C TRP A 20 -0.50 10.43 -2.01
N PHE A 21 0.61 10.00 -2.59
CA PHE A 21 0.72 8.67 -3.20
C PHE A 21 0.35 7.56 -2.20
N LEU A 22 0.93 7.58 -0.99
CA LEU A 22 0.59 6.59 0.05
C LEU A 22 -0.89 6.65 0.45
N ARG A 23 -1.49 7.84 0.57
CA ARG A 23 -2.92 7.99 0.86
C ARG A 23 -3.81 7.44 -0.24
N LEU A 24 -3.45 7.66 -1.51
CA LEU A 24 -4.18 7.09 -2.64
C LEU A 24 -4.11 5.57 -2.63
N VAL A 25 -2.93 4.98 -2.40
CA VAL A 25 -2.78 3.53 -2.25
C VAL A 25 -3.57 3.02 -1.05
N GLY A 26 -3.57 3.75 0.06
CA GLY A 26 -4.38 3.43 1.24
C GLY A 26 -5.89 3.43 0.94
N ALA A 27 -6.39 4.43 0.21
CA ALA A 27 -7.78 4.47 -0.25
C ALA A 27 -8.11 3.29 -1.18
N SER A 28 -7.21 2.92 -2.08
CA SER A 28 -7.38 1.72 -2.92
C SER A 28 -7.43 0.45 -2.07
N CYS A 29 -6.56 0.29 -1.08
CA CYS A 29 -6.60 -0.85 -0.15
C CYS A 29 -7.92 -0.93 0.60
N PHE A 30 -8.45 0.22 1.04
CA PHE A 30 -9.75 0.27 1.69
C PHE A 30 -10.87 -0.16 0.73
N TRP A 31 -10.81 0.23 -0.54
CA TRP A 31 -11.74 -0.24 -1.56
C TRP A 31 -11.67 -1.77 -1.78
N PHE A 32 -10.46 -2.36 -1.81
CA PHE A 32 -10.29 -3.82 -1.86
C PHE A 32 -10.89 -4.50 -0.63
N ALA A 33 -10.67 -3.94 0.57
CA ALA A 33 -11.28 -4.46 1.80
C ALA A 33 -12.80 -4.51 1.71
N LEU A 34 -13.43 -3.40 1.30
CA LEU A 34 -14.88 -3.32 1.11
C LEU A 34 -15.36 -4.35 0.08
N SER A 35 -14.60 -4.56 -0.99
CA SER A 35 -14.92 -5.56 -2.02
C SER A 35 -14.88 -6.98 -1.47
N TYR A 36 -13.87 -7.34 -0.69
CA TYR A 36 -13.78 -8.65 -0.03
C TYR A 36 -14.87 -8.84 1.04
N TRP A 37 -15.18 -7.81 1.84
CA TRP A 37 -16.29 -7.87 2.79
C TRP A 37 -17.63 -8.06 2.08
N ALA A 38 -17.90 -7.27 1.03
CA ALA A 38 -19.11 -7.40 0.23
C ALA A 38 -19.25 -8.79 -0.40
N MET A 39 -18.15 -9.38 -0.86
CA MET A 39 -18.14 -10.77 -1.33
C MET A 39 -18.47 -11.75 -0.20
N LEU A 40 -17.74 -11.70 0.92
CA LEU A 40 -17.85 -12.66 2.02
C LEU A 40 -19.24 -12.67 2.68
N ILE A 41 -19.93 -11.53 2.74
CA ILE A 41 -21.32 -11.44 3.26
C ILE A 41 -22.37 -11.83 2.21
N GLY A 42 -21.97 -12.11 0.96
CA GLY A 42 -22.87 -12.48 -0.13
C GLY A 42 -23.57 -11.29 -0.80
N PHE A 43 -23.13 -10.06 -0.56
CA PHE A 43 -23.69 -8.86 -1.20
C PHE A 43 -23.32 -8.78 -2.69
N SER A 44 -22.14 -9.28 -3.07
CA SER A 44 -21.70 -9.34 -4.47
C SER A 44 -21.78 -10.75 -5.05
N HIS A 45 -21.49 -10.89 -6.36
CA HIS A 45 -21.47 -12.17 -7.08
C HIS A 45 -22.79 -12.96 -7.00
N ASN A 46 -23.93 -12.27 -6.96
CA ASN A 46 -25.27 -12.88 -6.82
C ASN A 46 -25.38 -13.84 -5.62
N GLY A 47 -24.64 -13.57 -4.54
CA GLY A 47 -24.61 -14.42 -3.34
C GLY A 47 -23.63 -15.58 -3.39
N ALA A 48 -23.09 -15.95 -4.56
CA ALA A 48 -22.15 -17.07 -4.69
C ALA A 48 -20.80 -16.83 -3.99
N GLY A 49 -20.46 -15.57 -3.70
CA GLY A 49 -19.25 -15.19 -2.98
C GLY A 49 -19.32 -15.37 -1.45
N ARG A 50 -20.48 -15.75 -0.90
CA ARG A 50 -20.69 -15.87 0.54
C ARG A 50 -19.76 -16.91 1.14
N PHE A 51 -19.19 -16.63 2.31
CA PHE A 51 -18.12 -17.42 2.92
C PHE A 51 -18.40 -18.94 2.99
N ASP A 52 -19.61 -19.34 3.35
CA ASP A 52 -20.05 -20.73 3.47
C ASP A 52 -20.15 -21.46 2.11
N LEU A 53 -20.19 -20.74 0.99
CA LEU A 53 -20.26 -21.31 -0.36
C LEU A 53 -18.88 -21.41 -1.03
N LEU A 54 -17.89 -20.68 -0.52
CA LEU A 54 -16.53 -20.67 -1.06
C LEU A 54 -15.81 -22.01 -0.81
N SER A 55 -14.90 -22.37 -1.72
CA SER A 55 -13.96 -23.46 -1.50
C SER A 55 -13.00 -23.15 -0.34
N PRO A 56 -12.35 -24.15 0.27
CA PRO A 56 -11.43 -23.93 1.40
C PRO A 56 -10.31 -22.93 1.08
N GLU A 57 -9.77 -22.97 -0.15
CA GLU A 57 -8.69 -22.08 -0.60
C GLU A 57 -9.19 -20.63 -0.69
N TRP A 58 -10.40 -20.43 -1.24
CA TRP A 58 -11.03 -19.12 -1.31
C TRP A 58 -11.37 -18.56 0.07
N ARG A 59 -11.86 -19.40 0.99
CA ARG A 59 -12.13 -18.99 2.37
C ARG A 59 -10.87 -18.48 3.05
N ALA A 60 -9.77 -19.22 2.95
CA ALA A 60 -8.48 -18.82 3.52
C ALA A 60 -7.98 -17.50 2.91
N ALA A 61 -7.91 -17.41 1.58
CA ALA A 61 -7.39 -16.23 0.89
C ALA A 61 -8.27 -14.99 1.13
N ALA A 62 -9.58 -15.10 0.95
CA ALA A 62 -10.50 -13.97 1.06
C ALA A 62 -10.59 -13.42 2.48
N THR A 63 -10.61 -14.30 3.50
CA THR A 63 -10.63 -13.84 4.90
C THR A 63 -9.31 -13.20 5.32
N ALA A 64 -8.17 -13.76 4.88
CA ALA A 64 -6.87 -13.14 5.12
C ALA A 64 -6.80 -11.75 4.47
N LEU A 65 -7.16 -11.61 3.20
CA LEU A 65 -7.16 -10.34 2.49
C LEU A 65 -8.16 -9.33 3.08
N ALA A 66 -9.33 -9.80 3.54
CA ALA A 66 -10.31 -8.99 4.25
C ALA A 66 -9.81 -8.37 5.57
N VAL A 67 -8.72 -8.89 6.14
CA VAL A 67 -8.05 -8.34 7.33
C VAL A 67 -6.82 -7.53 6.94
N VAL A 68 -6.00 -8.04 6.03
CA VAL A 68 -4.74 -7.40 5.61
C VAL A 68 -5.00 -6.05 4.93
N TYR A 69 -6.01 -5.96 4.06
CA TYR A 69 -6.30 -4.73 3.32
C TYR A 69 -6.72 -3.54 4.20
N PRO A 70 -7.65 -3.66 5.16
CA PRO A 70 -7.95 -2.59 6.11
C PRO A 70 -6.73 -2.13 6.91
N VAL A 71 -5.90 -3.08 7.37
CA VAL A 71 -4.69 -2.77 8.13
C VAL A 71 -3.74 -1.97 7.25
N ALA A 72 -3.40 -2.46 6.06
CA ALA A 72 -2.60 -1.74 5.07
C ALA A 72 -3.16 -0.33 4.77
N ALA A 73 -4.48 -0.22 4.57
CA ALA A 73 -5.15 1.04 4.29
C ALA A 73 -4.89 2.09 5.38
N ILE A 74 -5.11 1.73 6.65
CA ILE A 74 -4.88 2.63 7.79
C ILE A 74 -3.41 3.01 7.91
N GLY A 75 -2.50 2.03 7.83
CA GLY A 75 -1.07 2.28 7.94
C GLY A 75 -0.55 3.22 6.86
N LEU A 76 -1.01 3.03 5.62
CA LEU A 76 -0.66 3.89 4.49
C LEU A 76 -1.30 5.28 4.60
N TRP A 77 -2.56 5.37 5.01
CA TRP A 77 -3.28 6.64 5.14
C TRP A 77 -2.67 7.55 6.22
N LEU A 78 -2.31 6.95 7.34
CA LEU A 78 -1.66 7.61 8.48
C LEU A 78 -0.14 7.77 8.30
N LEU A 79 0.40 7.34 7.15
CA LEU A 79 1.83 7.44 6.80
C LEU A 79 2.76 6.72 7.80
N VAL A 80 2.28 5.63 8.42
CA VAL A 80 3.06 4.83 9.37
C VAL A 80 3.94 3.85 8.61
N SER A 81 5.16 3.60 9.11
CA SER A 81 6.18 2.79 8.44
C SER A 81 5.77 1.34 8.16
N TRP A 82 4.86 0.77 8.94
CA TRP A 82 4.36 -0.59 8.73
C TRP A 82 3.33 -0.70 7.60
N GLY A 83 2.70 0.39 7.16
CA GLY A 83 1.67 0.39 6.11
C GLY A 83 2.15 -0.25 4.80
N PRO A 84 3.29 0.18 4.23
CA PRO A 84 3.87 -0.45 3.04
C PRO A 84 4.23 -1.93 3.24
N VAL A 85 4.66 -2.33 4.44
CA VAL A 85 4.99 -3.73 4.72
C VAL A 85 3.75 -4.61 4.66
N VAL A 86 2.66 -4.18 5.30
CA VAL A 86 1.38 -4.91 5.26
C VAL A 86 0.78 -4.90 3.84
N TRP A 87 0.94 -3.81 3.10
CA TRP A 87 0.56 -3.78 1.68
C TRP A 87 1.31 -4.82 0.84
N VAL A 88 2.63 -5.00 1.07
CA VAL A 88 3.41 -6.05 0.39
C VAL A 88 2.85 -7.44 0.68
N VAL A 89 2.37 -7.71 1.90
CA VAL A 89 1.73 -8.99 2.23
C VAL A 89 0.44 -9.18 1.41
N ALA A 90 -0.38 -8.14 1.25
CA ALA A 90 -1.58 -8.19 0.41
C ALA A 90 -1.23 -8.46 -1.06
N ALA A 91 -0.29 -7.68 -1.61
CA ALA A 91 0.16 -7.81 -2.99
C ALA A 91 0.79 -9.18 -3.27
N ALA A 92 1.64 -9.67 -2.37
CA ALA A 92 2.27 -10.99 -2.50
C ALA A 92 1.23 -12.12 -2.47
N THR A 93 0.21 -12.00 -1.61
CA THR A 93 -0.90 -12.96 -1.56
C THR A 93 -1.63 -12.99 -2.89
N GLU A 94 -2.06 -11.84 -3.43
CA GLU A 94 -2.80 -11.80 -4.70
C GLU A 94 -1.95 -12.20 -5.92
N ILE A 95 -0.66 -11.87 -5.94
CA ILE A 95 0.28 -12.36 -6.95
C ILE A 95 0.41 -13.88 -6.86
N ALA A 96 0.47 -14.44 -5.65
CA ALA A 96 0.56 -15.88 -5.47
C ALA A 96 -0.73 -16.59 -5.92
N MET A 97 -1.90 -16.01 -5.65
CA MET A 97 -3.17 -16.49 -6.17
C MET A 97 -3.17 -16.57 -7.70
N ASP A 98 -2.71 -15.53 -8.38
CA ASP A 98 -2.67 -15.48 -9.85
C ASP A 98 -1.61 -16.41 -10.46
N LYS A 99 -0.40 -16.44 -9.89
CA LYS A 99 0.74 -17.13 -10.51
C LYS A 99 0.85 -18.60 -10.15
N PHE A 100 0.49 -18.98 -8.92
CA PHE A 100 0.64 -20.36 -8.46
C PHE A 100 -0.69 -21.12 -8.43
N TYR A 101 -1.82 -20.44 -8.26
CA TYR A 101 -3.14 -21.07 -8.17
C TYR A 101 -4.20 -20.50 -9.14
N PRO A 102 -3.87 -20.14 -10.41
CA PRO A 102 -4.82 -19.48 -11.31
C PRO A 102 -6.08 -20.30 -11.61
N GLY A 103 -5.96 -21.64 -11.65
CA GLY A 103 -7.09 -22.54 -11.90
C GLY A 103 -8.09 -22.64 -10.75
N ILE A 104 -7.69 -22.26 -9.53
CA ILE A 104 -8.51 -22.35 -8.31
C ILE A 104 -8.99 -20.95 -7.88
N LEU A 105 -8.07 -19.99 -7.85
CA LEU A 105 -8.28 -18.64 -7.31
C LEU A 105 -8.49 -17.58 -8.40
N GLY A 106 -8.55 -18.01 -9.66
CA GLY A 106 -8.86 -17.18 -10.81
C GLY A 106 -7.66 -16.36 -11.30
N HIS A 107 -7.68 -16.07 -12.60
CA HIS A 107 -6.65 -15.28 -13.26
C HIS A 107 -7.05 -13.78 -13.30
N ARG A 108 -6.16 -12.90 -12.82
CA ARG A 108 -6.37 -11.44 -12.67
C ARG A 108 -5.10 -10.68 -13.07
N PRO A 109 -4.67 -10.72 -14.35
CA PRO A 109 -3.40 -10.14 -14.78
C PRO A 109 -3.31 -8.62 -14.57
N LEU A 110 -4.44 -7.91 -14.69
CA LEU A 110 -4.51 -6.47 -14.43
C LEU A 110 -4.13 -6.10 -12.99
N LEU A 111 -4.49 -6.96 -12.03
CA LEU A 111 -4.20 -6.76 -10.61
C LEU A 111 -2.69 -6.83 -10.33
N ILE A 112 -1.98 -7.72 -11.02
CA ILE A 112 -0.51 -7.80 -10.92
C ILE A 112 0.14 -6.53 -11.48
N VAL A 113 -0.34 -6.03 -12.61
CA VAL A 113 0.18 -4.78 -13.20
C VAL A 113 -0.03 -3.62 -12.24
N LEU A 114 -1.20 -3.55 -11.58
CA LEU A 114 -1.48 -2.54 -10.57
C LEU A 114 -0.50 -2.64 -9.39
N HIS A 115 -0.35 -3.81 -8.77
CA HIS A 115 0.62 -4.00 -7.67
C HIS A 115 2.05 -3.66 -8.10
N GLY A 116 2.46 -4.10 -9.30
CA GLY A 116 3.77 -3.78 -9.87
C GLY A 116 3.99 -2.28 -10.04
N SER A 117 3.00 -1.56 -10.58
CA SER A 117 3.09 -0.10 -10.76
C SER A 117 3.18 0.67 -9.45
N VAL A 118 2.44 0.24 -8.41
CA VAL A 118 2.54 0.81 -7.06
C VAL A 118 3.92 0.55 -6.46
N ALA A 119 4.43 -0.69 -6.56
CA ALA A 119 5.76 -1.04 -6.05
C ALA A 119 6.88 -0.23 -6.72
N VAL A 120 6.85 -0.13 -8.05
CA VAL A 120 7.84 0.66 -8.81
C VAL A 120 7.77 2.13 -8.40
N THR A 121 6.57 2.72 -8.35
CA THR A 121 6.38 4.13 -7.96
C THR A 121 6.87 4.39 -6.53
N PHE A 122 6.60 3.47 -5.60
CA PHE A 122 7.10 3.55 -4.23
C PHE A 122 8.63 3.56 -4.18
N VAL A 123 9.30 2.65 -4.90
CA VAL A 123 10.77 2.57 -4.97
C VAL A 123 11.35 3.86 -5.56
N LEU A 124 10.74 4.40 -6.62
CA LEU A 124 11.18 5.66 -7.24
C LEU A 124 11.08 6.84 -6.26
N PHE A 125 9.98 6.97 -5.52
CA PHE A 125 9.86 7.99 -4.47
C PHE A 125 10.90 7.80 -3.37
N ARG A 126 11.12 6.57 -2.89
CA ARG A 126 12.15 6.27 -1.88
C ARG A 126 13.55 6.63 -2.36
N ALA A 127 13.88 6.31 -3.61
CA ALA A 127 15.16 6.66 -4.22
C ALA A 127 15.34 8.18 -4.34
N ALA A 128 14.30 8.90 -4.78
CA ALA A 128 14.31 10.36 -4.90
C ALA A 128 14.50 11.04 -3.53
N LEU A 129 13.80 10.59 -2.50
CA LEU A 129 13.94 11.09 -1.12
C LEU A 129 15.33 10.80 -0.54
N LEU A 130 15.87 9.60 -0.78
CA LEU A 130 17.23 9.25 -0.36
C LEU A 130 18.25 10.18 -1.03
N TYR A 131 18.11 10.40 -2.35
CA TYR A 131 18.99 11.28 -3.10
C TYR A 131 18.95 12.73 -2.61
N GLN A 132 17.76 13.25 -2.30
CA GLN A 132 17.61 14.58 -1.69
C GLN A 132 18.33 14.67 -0.34
N ARG A 133 18.15 13.68 0.54
CA ARG A 133 18.83 13.64 1.85
C ARG A 133 20.36 13.64 1.69
N LEU A 134 20.88 12.80 0.80
CA LEU A 134 22.32 12.74 0.54
C LEU A 134 22.88 14.07 0.01
N ARG A 135 22.14 14.77 -0.86
CA ARG A 135 22.54 16.10 -1.38
C ARG A 135 22.54 17.18 -0.29
N GLN A 136 21.55 17.20 0.59
CA GLN A 136 21.49 18.18 1.69
C GLN A 136 22.66 18.01 2.65
N VAL A 137 22.99 16.78 3.04
CA VAL A 137 24.15 16.48 3.91
C VAL A 137 25.46 16.97 3.28
N ARG A 138 25.63 16.75 1.96
CA ARG A 138 26.84 17.22 1.25
C ARG A 138 26.93 18.74 1.22
N LYS A 139 25.82 19.46 1.03
CA LYS A 139 25.80 20.93 1.01
C LYS A 139 26.19 21.51 2.36
N VAL A 140 25.60 21.02 3.45
CA VAL A 140 25.93 21.46 4.82
C VAL A 140 27.42 21.30 5.15
N ARG A 141 28.04 20.19 4.73
CA ARG A 141 29.48 19.95 4.96
C ARG A 141 30.40 20.93 4.22
N VAL A 142 30.00 21.41 3.04
CA VAL A 142 30.79 22.37 2.26
C VAL A 142 30.66 23.79 2.83
N ASP A 143 29.51 24.11 3.43
CA ASP A 143 29.22 25.43 3.98
C ASP A 143 29.64 25.58 5.46
N SER A 144 30.30 24.58 6.06
CA SER A 144 30.82 24.63 7.43
C SER A 144 32.26 25.18 7.44
N PRO A 145 32.60 26.19 8.27
CA PRO A 145 33.94 26.79 8.34
C PRO A 145 35.03 25.82 8.78
#